data_AF-A0A7Z2GFM1-F1
#
_entry.id   AF-A0A7Z2GFM1-F1
#
_cell.length_a   1.000
_cell.length_b   1.000
_cell.length_c   1.000
_cell.angle_alpha   90.00
_cell.angle_beta   90.00
_cell.angle_gamma   90.00
#
_symmetry.space_group_name_H-M   'P 1'
#
loop_
_entity.id
_entity.type
_entity.pdbx_description
1 polymer ?
#
loop_
_entity_poly.entity_id
_entity_poly.type
_entity_poly.pdbx_seq_one_letter_code
_entity_poly.pdbx_strand_id
1 'polypeptide(L)'
;MNARIRGASGATRKRKRKLGAALSKRTILQALLAIVLGIVAALVLPHVFGEEFATRKAARVYAPVAGQIYGTGSRDGISVMLIDDAALSQAGQTWPASYGYYARLLRGMQSYHPRAVFFDIVFKDARPDPALAPFVQGLCALREAGTRVYLAATPDAHGKLRVRDGLAQYAGRCFDLVAVSYSPDEIDKLAWSYPLEQRTGEGPAQRSAALAIHDDFAKRPLADARTPMALLWGLEPAADGLRLLAQPEARESDAAPAPKAPAEGGEANAANEDGAPEAAEPYCRTDHGFAEILPFGPHQWLFHDAEKPVCVFHETVYAYDLANDDDEGEAMLKRALTNRVVMIGTARSYSNDYVNSPIHGRIPGVYLHAMALDNLDTFGDQYKHVAALAPSLDRDHRSLFVLVFGGLLAVVLVRVAKNCLRNEERRERDRFELSWPWAGQRTREAIVWVGMSLIEIVASIALVGILLAIGQSVFNIGFLSVVDIAVFALAAEWFEWNEKLVDWLLGPEDEARNDADENPNTAASNKKAAHQEANQERA
;
A
#
# COMPACT_ATOMS: atom_id res chain seq x y z
N MET A 1 -56.90 -17.88 -38.24
CA MET A 1 -55.46 -17.59 -38.44
C MET A 1 -55.12 -16.10 -38.26
N ASN A 2 -55.68 -15.39 -37.26
CA ASN A 2 -55.45 -13.93 -37.09
C ASN A 2 -55.34 -13.45 -35.62
N ALA A 3 -55.04 -14.35 -34.67
CA ALA A 3 -54.91 -13.99 -33.25
C ALA A 3 -53.46 -14.01 -32.71
N ARG A 4 -52.47 -14.46 -33.50
CA ARG A 4 -51.11 -14.71 -33.00
C ARG A 4 -50.06 -13.62 -33.30
N ILE A 5 -50.41 -12.56 -34.03
CA ILE A 5 -49.44 -11.52 -34.44
C ILE A 5 -49.49 -10.26 -33.53
N ARG A 6 -50.51 -10.10 -32.67
CA ARG A 6 -50.59 -8.94 -31.74
C ARG A 6 -49.75 -9.07 -30.47
N GLY A 7 -49.26 -10.27 -30.13
CA GLY A 7 -48.48 -10.50 -28.89
C GLY A 7 -47.01 -10.08 -28.95
N ALA A 8 -46.38 -10.16 -30.12
CA ALA A 8 -44.94 -9.90 -30.28
C ALA A 8 -44.59 -8.39 -30.29
N SER A 9 -45.50 -7.54 -30.77
CA SER A 9 -45.36 -6.08 -30.74
C SER A 9 -45.55 -5.51 -29.31
N GLY A 10 -46.40 -6.12 -28.50
CA GLY A 10 -46.63 -5.70 -27.11
C GLY A 10 -45.44 -5.96 -26.18
N ALA A 11 -44.74 -7.08 -26.34
CA ALA A 11 -43.58 -7.45 -25.52
C ALA A 11 -42.34 -6.60 -25.83
N THR A 12 -42.07 -6.32 -27.11
CA THR A 12 -40.98 -5.42 -27.54
C THR A 12 -41.26 -3.95 -27.23
N ARG A 13 -42.52 -3.50 -27.33
CA ARG A 13 -42.94 -2.15 -26.94
C ARG A 13 -42.97 -1.97 -25.42
N LYS A 14 -43.30 -3.02 -24.64
CA LYS A 14 -43.11 -3.06 -23.18
C LYS A 14 -41.63 -3.05 -22.80
N ARG A 15 -40.75 -3.80 -23.49
CA ARG A 15 -39.29 -3.78 -23.23
C ARG A 15 -38.66 -2.43 -23.58
N LYS A 16 -39.06 -1.79 -24.69
CA LYS A 16 -38.63 -0.43 -25.07
C LYS A 16 -39.20 0.67 -24.16
N ARG A 17 -40.46 0.55 -23.69
CA ARG A 17 -40.99 1.43 -22.62
C ARG A 17 -40.33 1.20 -21.26
N LYS A 18 -39.95 -0.04 -20.92
CA LYS A 18 -39.19 -0.38 -19.70
C LYS A 18 -37.78 0.24 -19.73
N LEU A 19 -37.06 0.14 -20.85
CA LEU A 19 -35.76 0.80 -21.02
C LEU A 19 -35.88 2.34 -21.06
N GLY A 20 -36.87 2.87 -21.79
CA GLY A 20 -37.11 4.31 -21.91
C GLY A 20 -37.66 4.98 -20.66
N ALA A 21 -38.31 4.23 -19.75
CA ALA A 21 -38.73 4.74 -18.44
C ALA A 21 -37.61 4.64 -17.38
N ALA A 22 -36.68 3.69 -17.53
CA ALA A 22 -35.47 3.62 -16.69
C ALA A 22 -34.47 4.75 -17.00
N LEU A 23 -34.48 5.26 -18.24
CA LEU A 23 -33.76 6.46 -18.69
C LEU A 23 -34.66 7.70 -18.60
N SER A 24 -35.15 8.03 -17.40
CA SER A 24 -35.82 9.32 -17.20
C SER A 24 -34.81 10.46 -17.44
N LYS A 25 -35.26 11.57 -18.03
CA LYS A 25 -34.44 12.78 -18.20
C LYS A 25 -33.79 13.22 -16.87
N ARG A 26 -34.49 12.99 -15.73
CA ARG A 26 -33.99 13.27 -14.38
C ARG A 26 -32.85 12.33 -13.98
N THR A 27 -32.90 11.04 -14.31
CA THR A 27 -31.83 10.06 -14.03
C THR A 27 -30.57 10.36 -14.85
N ILE A 28 -30.73 10.75 -16.12
CA ILE A 28 -29.62 11.19 -16.98
C ILE A 28 -29.02 12.50 -16.44
N LEU A 29 -29.87 13.46 -16.05
CA LEU A 29 -29.42 14.72 -15.48
C LEU A 29 -28.67 14.52 -14.16
N GLN A 30 -29.15 13.63 -13.28
CA GLN A 30 -28.47 13.31 -12.04
C GLN A 30 -27.16 12.56 -12.26
N ALA A 31 -27.08 11.68 -13.27
CA ALA A 31 -25.82 11.03 -13.64
C ALA A 31 -24.82 12.04 -14.18
N LEU A 32 -25.26 12.95 -15.06
CA LEU A 32 -24.43 14.05 -15.58
C LEU A 32 -23.99 15.00 -14.47
N LEU A 33 -24.89 15.37 -13.55
CA LEU A 33 -24.57 16.23 -12.43
C LEU A 33 -23.56 15.54 -11.49
N ALA A 34 -23.72 14.25 -11.19
CA ALA A 34 -22.76 13.49 -10.39
C ALA A 34 -21.40 13.37 -11.08
N ILE A 35 -21.36 13.20 -12.41
CA ILE A 35 -20.11 13.22 -13.17
C ILE A 35 -19.48 14.61 -13.11
N VAL A 36 -20.24 15.68 -13.31
CA VAL A 36 -19.72 17.06 -13.28
C VAL A 36 -19.26 17.45 -11.88
N LEU A 37 -20.06 17.18 -10.83
CA LEU A 37 -19.66 17.39 -9.44
C LEU A 37 -18.50 16.50 -9.04
N GLY A 38 -18.44 15.26 -9.52
CA GLY A 38 -17.30 14.36 -9.34
C GLY A 38 -16.03 14.90 -9.98
N ILE A 39 -16.12 15.44 -11.20
CA ILE A 39 -15.00 16.12 -11.89
C ILE A 39 -14.61 17.39 -11.14
N VAL A 40 -15.57 18.23 -10.74
CA VAL A 40 -15.29 19.47 -9.99
C VAL A 40 -14.70 19.14 -8.62
N ALA A 41 -15.21 18.13 -7.92
CA ALA A 41 -14.65 17.63 -6.68
C ALA A 41 -13.23 17.09 -6.90
N ALA A 42 -13.00 16.31 -7.97
CA ALA A 42 -11.67 15.84 -8.35
C ALA A 42 -10.71 16.96 -8.75
N LEU A 43 -11.18 18.14 -9.13
CA LEU A 43 -10.33 19.30 -9.42
C LEU A 43 -10.16 20.24 -8.21
N VAL A 44 -11.15 20.29 -7.30
CA VAL A 44 -11.20 21.26 -6.19
C VAL A 44 -10.75 20.65 -4.86
N LEU A 45 -11.16 19.41 -4.52
CA LEU A 45 -10.70 18.71 -3.31
C LEU A 45 -9.16 18.61 -3.21
N PRO A 46 -8.41 18.36 -4.29
CA PRO A 46 -6.95 18.35 -4.25
C PRO A 46 -6.34 19.65 -3.73
N HIS A 47 -6.92 20.78 -4.14
CA HIS A 47 -6.47 22.12 -3.76
C HIS A 47 -6.91 22.53 -2.35
N VAL A 48 -7.98 21.94 -1.82
CA VAL A 48 -8.54 22.29 -0.51
C VAL A 48 -8.03 21.39 0.61
N PHE A 49 -7.89 20.08 0.36
CA PHE A 49 -7.53 19.09 1.38
C PHE A 49 -6.09 18.56 1.26
N GLY A 50 -5.37 18.89 0.18
CA GLY A 50 -4.10 18.28 -0.15
C GLY A 50 -4.32 16.83 -0.59
N GLU A 51 -4.38 16.62 -1.90
CA GLU A 51 -4.66 15.34 -2.59
C GLU A 51 -3.92 14.13 -2.00
N GLU A 52 -2.72 14.35 -1.49
CA GLU A 52 -1.78 13.32 -1.08
C GLU A 52 -1.98 12.82 0.38
N PHE A 53 -2.68 13.54 1.27
CA PHE A 53 -2.75 13.11 2.69
C PHE A 53 -3.75 11.98 2.94
N ALA A 54 -4.97 12.10 2.41
CA ALA A 54 -6.02 11.10 2.61
C ALA A 54 -5.69 9.79 1.86
N THR A 55 -5.14 9.92 0.66
CA THR A 55 -4.72 8.83 -0.21
C THR A 55 -3.54 8.08 0.40
N ARG A 56 -2.55 8.78 0.98
CA ARG A 56 -1.44 8.16 1.71
C ARG A 56 -1.86 7.51 3.03
N LYS A 57 -2.84 8.06 3.73
CA LYS A 57 -3.41 7.38 4.89
C LYS A 57 -4.15 6.10 4.51
N ALA A 58 -4.97 6.14 3.45
CA ALA A 58 -5.61 4.94 2.92
C ALA A 58 -4.57 3.92 2.43
N ALA A 59 -3.48 4.39 1.82
CA ALA A 59 -2.36 3.58 1.39
C ALA A 59 -1.65 2.85 2.50
N ARG A 60 -1.38 3.56 3.59
CA ARG A 60 -0.78 2.93 4.76
C ARG A 60 -1.67 1.84 5.35
N VAL A 61 -2.99 2.03 5.36
CA VAL A 61 -3.94 1.01 5.84
C VAL A 61 -3.98 -0.20 4.90
N TYR A 62 -3.83 0.00 3.59
CA TYR A 62 -3.86 -1.09 2.62
C TYR A 62 -2.51 -1.81 2.47
N ALA A 63 -1.39 -1.18 2.83
CA ALA A 63 -0.06 -1.75 2.65
C ALA A 63 0.10 -3.18 3.22
N PRO A 64 -0.41 -3.52 4.43
CA PRO A 64 -0.34 -4.90 4.92
C PRO A 64 -1.13 -5.89 4.06
N VAL A 65 -2.29 -5.51 3.53
CA VAL A 65 -3.07 -6.37 2.61
C VAL A 65 -2.31 -6.60 1.32
N ALA A 66 -1.70 -5.55 0.75
CA ALA A 66 -0.84 -5.69 -0.42
C ALA A 66 0.36 -6.61 -0.14
N GLY A 67 1.00 -6.45 1.03
CA GLY A 67 2.11 -7.28 1.46
C GLY A 67 1.74 -8.74 1.72
N GLN A 68 0.52 -9.00 2.22
CA GLN A 68 0.00 -10.36 2.36
C GLN A 68 -0.26 -11.02 1.00
N ILE A 69 -0.80 -10.27 0.04
CA ILE A 69 -1.05 -10.76 -1.33
C ILE A 69 0.26 -10.97 -2.08
N TYR A 70 1.29 -10.17 -1.79
CA TYR A 70 2.63 -10.30 -2.35
C TYR A 70 3.28 -11.66 -2.00
N GLY A 71 3.01 -12.17 -0.78
CA GLY A 71 3.61 -13.41 -0.28
C GLY A 71 5.13 -13.27 -0.10
N THR A 72 5.88 -14.32 -0.43
CA THR A 72 7.34 -14.36 -0.25
C THR A 72 8.15 -13.89 -1.46
N GLY A 73 7.52 -13.59 -2.60
CA GLY A 73 8.20 -13.05 -3.79
C GLY A 73 9.48 -13.83 -4.17
N SER A 74 10.59 -13.09 -4.26
CA SER A 74 11.94 -13.63 -4.51
C SER A 74 12.83 -13.59 -3.26
N ARG A 75 12.21 -13.47 -2.06
CA ARG A 75 12.87 -13.18 -0.78
C ARG A 75 14.03 -14.11 -0.50
N ASP A 76 13.83 -15.38 -0.80
CA ASP A 76 14.79 -16.44 -0.49
C ASP A 76 16.06 -16.37 -1.36
N GLY A 77 16.08 -15.53 -2.40
CA GLY A 77 17.26 -15.25 -3.22
C GLY A 77 18.12 -14.09 -2.72
N ILE A 78 17.64 -13.33 -1.72
CA ILE A 78 18.24 -12.09 -1.24
C ILE A 78 18.50 -12.20 0.27
N SER A 79 19.58 -11.61 0.74
CA SER A 79 19.87 -11.47 2.17
C SER A 79 20.51 -10.13 2.47
N VAL A 80 20.31 -9.66 3.69
CA VAL A 80 20.88 -8.41 4.18
C VAL A 80 21.91 -8.71 5.25
N MET A 81 23.11 -8.16 5.08
CA MET A 81 24.16 -8.19 6.08
C MET A 81 24.31 -6.80 6.70
N LEU A 82 24.12 -6.70 8.02
CA LEU A 82 24.19 -5.43 8.73
C LEU A 82 25.50 -5.25 9.47
N ILE A 83 26.05 -4.04 9.36
CA ILE A 83 27.15 -3.54 10.18
C ILE A 83 26.57 -2.53 11.17
N ASP A 84 26.38 -2.97 12.41
CA ASP A 84 25.78 -2.19 13.49
C ASP A 84 26.83 -1.70 14.50
N ASP A 85 26.36 -1.12 15.61
CA ASP A 85 27.21 -0.69 16.71
C ASP A 85 27.95 -1.84 17.39
N ALA A 86 27.30 -2.99 17.57
CA ALA A 86 27.90 -4.18 18.16
C ALA A 86 29.00 -4.77 17.26
N ALA A 87 28.75 -4.88 15.95
CA ALA A 87 29.70 -5.41 14.99
C ALA A 87 31.00 -4.59 14.92
N LEU A 88 30.89 -3.26 14.95
CA LEU A 88 32.08 -2.40 14.96
C LEU A 88 32.82 -2.49 16.30
N SER A 89 32.09 -2.48 17.42
CA SER A 89 32.67 -2.58 18.76
C SER A 89 33.45 -3.88 18.95
N GLN A 90 32.85 -5.02 18.59
CA GLN A 90 33.48 -6.35 18.68
C GLN A 90 34.74 -6.45 17.81
N ALA A 91 34.73 -5.82 16.64
CA ALA A 91 35.88 -5.77 15.74
C ALA A 91 36.92 -4.69 16.10
N GLY A 92 36.73 -3.97 17.21
CA GLY A 92 37.59 -2.85 17.63
C GLY A 92 37.67 -1.73 16.59
N GLN A 93 36.58 -1.48 15.86
CA GLN A 93 36.48 -0.47 14.81
C GLN A 93 35.58 0.70 15.25
N THR A 94 35.79 1.85 14.63
CA THR A 94 34.87 2.99 14.70
C THR A 94 34.28 3.29 13.34
N TRP A 95 33.19 4.05 13.30
CA TRP A 95 32.65 4.54 12.03
C TRP A 95 33.40 5.80 11.55
N PRO A 96 33.76 5.89 10.26
CA PRO A 96 33.60 4.86 9.24
C PRO A 96 34.70 3.79 9.32
N ALA A 97 34.31 2.52 9.21
CA ALA A 97 35.23 1.39 9.40
C ALA A 97 36.43 1.42 8.43
N SER A 98 37.53 0.76 8.86
CA SER A 98 38.74 0.63 8.04
C SER A 98 38.51 -0.29 6.83
N TYR A 99 39.31 -0.11 5.78
CA TYR A 99 39.29 -1.02 4.63
C TYR A 99 39.70 -2.45 5.01
N GLY A 100 40.50 -2.60 6.07
CA GLY A 100 40.88 -3.90 6.62
C GLY A 100 39.69 -4.65 7.21
N TYR A 101 38.74 -3.94 7.81
CA TYR A 101 37.48 -4.54 8.29
C TYR A 101 36.68 -5.12 7.12
N TYR A 102 36.45 -4.33 6.07
CA TYR A 102 35.73 -4.82 4.89
C TYR A 102 36.48 -5.95 4.18
N ALA A 103 37.82 -5.91 4.11
CA ALA A 103 38.62 -7.00 3.53
C ALA A 103 38.45 -8.33 4.28
N ARG A 104 38.34 -8.30 5.62
CA ARG A 104 38.03 -9.49 6.43
C ARG A 104 36.61 -9.99 6.17
N LEU A 105 35.64 -9.08 6.06
CA LEU A 105 34.25 -9.40 5.75
C LEU A 105 34.14 -10.15 4.41
N LEU A 106 34.77 -9.61 3.36
CA LEU A 106 34.81 -10.22 2.02
C LEU A 106 35.40 -11.63 2.06
N ARG A 107 36.48 -11.83 2.82
CA ARG A 107 37.13 -13.14 2.97
C ARG A 107 36.23 -14.14 3.68
N GLY A 108 35.52 -13.72 4.73
CA GLY A 108 34.57 -14.57 5.45
C GLY A 108 33.38 -14.98 4.58
N MET A 109 32.87 -14.08 3.72
CA MET A 109 31.77 -14.40 2.82
C MET A 109 32.17 -15.28 1.63
N GLN A 110 33.45 -15.23 1.21
CA GLN A 110 33.92 -15.94 0.02
C GLN A 110 33.68 -17.45 0.07
N SER A 111 33.79 -18.08 1.26
CA SER A 111 33.55 -19.52 1.45
C SER A 111 32.12 -19.95 1.17
N TYR A 112 31.16 -19.03 1.26
CA TYR A 112 29.75 -19.32 1.02
C TYR A 112 29.35 -19.14 -0.45
N HIS A 113 30.25 -18.66 -1.32
CA HIS A 113 29.97 -18.46 -2.75
C HIS A 113 28.65 -17.71 -3.02
N PRO A 114 28.50 -16.46 -2.53
CA PRO A 114 27.33 -15.66 -2.83
C PRO A 114 27.20 -15.41 -4.35
N ARG A 115 25.97 -15.30 -4.83
CA ARG A 115 25.67 -15.01 -6.24
C ARG A 115 26.10 -13.58 -6.60
N ALA A 116 25.83 -12.65 -5.69
CA ALA A 116 26.30 -11.28 -5.79
C ALA A 116 26.49 -10.66 -4.41
N VAL A 117 27.33 -9.63 -4.35
CA VAL A 117 27.54 -8.80 -3.17
C VAL A 117 27.34 -7.33 -3.55
N PHE A 118 26.47 -6.64 -2.83
CA PHE A 118 26.24 -5.21 -2.97
C PHE A 118 26.63 -4.48 -1.69
N PHE A 119 27.44 -3.43 -1.80
CA PHE A 119 27.78 -2.55 -0.68
C PHE A 119 26.96 -1.27 -0.75
N ASP A 120 26.05 -1.09 0.19
CA ASP A 120 25.33 0.15 0.43
C ASP A 120 26.15 1.12 1.29
N ILE A 121 27.42 1.33 0.89
CA ILE A 121 28.38 2.20 1.56
C ILE A 121 29.13 2.97 0.50
N VAL A 122 29.04 4.30 0.55
CA VAL A 122 29.62 5.17 -0.46
C VAL A 122 31.07 5.52 -0.11
N PHE A 123 32.04 4.92 -0.82
CA PHE A 123 33.48 5.13 -0.62
C PHE A 123 34.02 6.37 -1.33
N LYS A 124 33.61 7.57 -0.92
CA LYS A 124 34.06 8.85 -1.51
C LYS A 124 35.36 9.38 -0.91
N ASP A 125 35.48 9.35 0.41
CA ASP A 125 36.58 10.06 1.09
C ASP A 125 37.91 9.31 0.97
N ALA A 126 38.92 10.02 0.47
CA ALA A 126 40.29 9.54 0.41
C ALA A 126 40.89 9.55 1.82
N ARG A 127 40.81 8.41 2.50
CA ARG A 127 41.47 8.18 3.79
C ARG A 127 42.79 7.43 3.60
N PRO A 128 43.87 7.85 4.27
CA PRO A 128 45.13 7.11 4.29
C PRO A 128 44.92 5.83 5.10
N ASP A 129 44.70 4.72 4.40
CA ASP A 129 44.50 3.40 5.00
C ASP A 129 45.32 2.38 4.20
N PRO A 130 46.36 1.76 4.81
CA PRO A 130 47.20 0.78 4.13
C PRO A 130 46.41 -0.47 3.70
N ALA A 131 45.24 -0.71 4.30
CA ALA A 131 44.39 -1.86 4.01
C ALA A 131 43.52 -1.69 2.75
N LEU A 132 43.65 -0.58 2.01
CA LEU A 132 42.96 -0.39 0.73
C LEU A 132 43.33 -1.47 -0.29
N ALA A 133 44.61 -1.82 -0.40
CA ALA A 133 45.06 -2.85 -1.34
C ALA A 133 44.48 -4.24 -1.02
N PRO A 134 44.54 -4.73 0.23
CA PRO A 134 43.83 -5.95 0.65
C PRO A 134 42.33 -5.93 0.37
N PHE A 135 41.66 -4.79 0.54
CA PHE A 135 40.24 -4.65 0.23
C PHE A 135 39.96 -4.82 -1.26
N VAL A 136 40.72 -4.13 -2.12
CA VAL A 136 40.63 -4.30 -3.58
C VAL A 136 40.89 -5.75 -3.99
N GLN A 137 41.91 -6.39 -3.41
CA GLN A 137 42.20 -7.80 -3.67
C GLN A 137 40.99 -8.69 -3.33
N GLY A 138 40.32 -8.44 -2.20
CA GLY A 138 39.09 -9.15 -1.82
C GLY A 138 37.96 -8.95 -2.83
N LEU A 139 37.74 -7.72 -3.32
CA LEU A 139 36.72 -7.43 -4.34
C LEU A 139 37.01 -8.18 -5.65
N CYS A 140 38.26 -8.15 -6.11
CA CYS A 140 38.67 -8.85 -7.33
C CYS A 140 38.57 -10.37 -7.16
N ALA A 141 38.97 -10.92 -6.00
CA ALA A 141 38.92 -12.35 -5.71
C ALA A 141 37.48 -12.90 -5.71
N LEU A 142 36.50 -12.13 -5.20
CA LEU A 142 35.09 -12.50 -5.32
C LEU A 142 34.64 -12.54 -6.78
N ARG A 143 35.03 -11.54 -7.58
CA ARG A 143 34.66 -11.49 -9.00
C ARG A 143 35.29 -12.62 -9.81
N GLU A 144 36.54 -12.95 -9.52
CA GLU A 144 37.25 -14.11 -10.10
C GLU A 144 36.61 -15.44 -9.69
N ALA A 145 36.06 -15.53 -8.47
CA ALA A 145 35.30 -16.68 -7.99
C ALA A 145 33.87 -16.77 -8.56
N GLY A 146 33.46 -15.83 -9.43
CA GLY A 146 32.15 -15.83 -10.09
C GLY A 146 31.06 -15.01 -9.39
N THR A 147 31.36 -14.37 -8.26
CA THR A 147 30.43 -13.49 -7.54
C THR A 147 30.43 -12.09 -8.18
N ARG A 148 29.26 -11.56 -8.58
CA ARG A 148 29.16 -10.17 -9.03
C ARG A 148 29.28 -9.21 -7.84
N VAL A 149 30.02 -8.11 -8.00
CA VAL A 149 30.27 -7.15 -6.92
C VAL A 149 29.82 -5.76 -7.35
N TYR A 150 29.00 -5.12 -6.52
CA TYR A 150 28.43 -3.79 -6.77
C TYR A 150 28.77 -2.86 -5.62
N LEU A 151 29.25 -1.64 -5.93
CA LEU A 151 29.50 -0.61 -4.93
C LEU A 151 28.57 0.58 -5.13
N ALA A 152 27.94 1.02 -4.05
CA ALA A 152 27.15 2.24 -4.01
C ALA A 152 28.01 3.46 -4.35
N ALA A 153 27.49 4.27 -5.27
CA ALA A 153 28.04 5.56 -5.62
C ALA A 153 26.91 6.56 -5.82
N THR A 154 27.21 7.84 -5.64
CA THR A 154 26.30 8.91 -6.07
C THR A 154 26.87 9.57 -7.32
N PRO A 155 26.01 10.05 -8.22
CA PRO A 155 26.45 10.85 -9.34
C PRO A 155 27.05 12.17 -8.86
N ASP A 156 28.02 12.68 -9.61
CA ASP A 156 28.48 14.06 -9.52
C ASP A 156 27.56 15.02 -10.30
N ALA A 157 27.92 16.30 -10.36
CA ALA A 157 27.16 17.32 -11.10
C ALA A 157 27.03 17.01 -12.61
N HIS A 158 27.87 16.13 -13.15
CA HIS A 158 27.85 15.69 -14.54
C HIS A 158 27.16 14.33 -14.72
N GLY A 159 26.51 13.80 -13.67
CA GLY A 159 25.80 12.52 -13.72
C GLY A 159 26.72 11.30 -13.73
N LYS A 160 28.03 11.45 -13.45
CA LYS A 160 28.96 10.32 -13.41
C LYS A 160 29.08 9.78 -11.99
N LEU A 161 28.94 8.46 -11.83
CA LEU A 161 29.16 7.80 -10.54
C LEU A 161 30.64 7.90 -10.13
N ARG A 162 30.88 8.32 -8.89
CA ARG A 162 32.23 8.49 -8.35
C ARG A 162 32.45 7.73 -7.05
N VAL A 163 33.64 7.14 -6.97
CA VAL A 163 34.29 6.61 -5.77
C VAL A 163 35.69 7.22 -5.69
N ARG A 164 36.40 7.03 -4.57
CA ARG A 164 37.79 7.47 -4.42
C ARG A 164 38.68 6.94 -5.54
N ASP A 165 39.67 7.73 -5.97
CA ASP A 165 40.51 7.41 -7.14
C ASP A 165 41.22 6.05 -7.07
N GLY A 166 41.66 5.66 -5.86
CA GLY A 166 42.29 4.35 -5.63
C GLY A 166 41.38 3.14 -5.91
N LEU A 167 40.05 3.32 -5.79
CA LEU A 167 39.06 2.32 -6.18
C LEU A 167 38.61 2.52 -7.63
N ALA A 168 38.48 3.77 -8.09
CA ALA A 168 37.91 4.10 -9.40
C ALA A 168 38.60 3.38 -10.57
N GLN A 169 39.91 3.13 -10.48
CA GLN A 169 40.68 2.39 -11.50
C GLN A 169 40.30 0.90 -11.65
N TYR A 170 39.60 0.33 -10.67
CA TYR A 170 39.15 -1.07 -10.66
C TYR A 170 37.67 -1.23 -11.00
N ALA A 171 36.94 -0.12 -11.15
CA ALA A 171 35.54 -0.14 -11.59
C ALA A 171 35.42 -0.76 -13.00
N GLY A 172 34.39 -1.59 -13.20
CA GLY A 172 34.18 -2.42 -14.39
C GLY A 172 35.06 -3.68 -14.47
N ARG A 173 36.13 -3.77 -13.68
CA ARG A 173 37.03 -4.94 -13.63
C ARG A 173 36.76 -5.83 -12.43
N CYS A 174 36.79 -5.24 -11.23
CA CYS A 174 36.59 -5.98 -9.97
C CYS A 174 35.19 -5.75 -9.38
N PHE A 175 34.55 -4.64 -9.69
CA PHE A 175 33.21 -4.30 -9.23
C PHE A 175 32.55 -3.32 -10.20
N ASP A 176 31.22 -3.25 -10.17
CA ASP A 176 30.44 -2.27 -10.93
C ASP A 176 29.88 -1.18 -10.00
N LEU A 177 29.80 0.05 -10.49
CA LEU A 177 29.25 1.17 -9.72
C LEU A 177 27.75 1.28 -9.99
N VAL A 178 26.98 1.48 -8.92
CA VAL A 178 25.52 1.60 -8.99
C VAL A 178 25.04 2.83 -8.24
N ALA A 179 23.96 3.44 -8.72
CA ALA A 179 23.33 4.58 -8.08
C ALA A 179 22.48 4.13 -6.87
N VAL A 180 22.60 4.86 -5.75
CA VAL A 180 21.84 4.60 -4.52
C VAL A 180 21.00 5.80 -4.06
N SER A 181 20.68 6.72 -4.96
CA SER A 181 19.84 7.85 -4.59
C SER A 181 18.43 7.40 -4.26
N TYR A 182 17.93 7.85 -3.12
CA TYR A 182 16.54 7.73 -2.73
C TYR A 182 16.02 9.11 -2.27
N SER A 183 14.78 9.41 -2.63
CA SER A 183 14.06 10.57 -2.12
C SER A 183 12.83 10.06 -1.39
N PRO A 184 12.72 10.29 -0.06
CA PRO A 184 11.53 9.91 0.67
C PRO A 184 10.35 10.74 0.21
N ASP A 185 9.16 10.17 0.37
CA ASP A 185 7.92 10.84 0.05
C ASP A 185 7.82 12.23 0.73
N GLU A 186 7.31 13.22 0.01
CA GLU A 186 7.32 14.61 0.47
C GLU A 186 6.42 14.86 1.69
N ILE A 187 5.39 14.04 1.89
CA ILE A 187 4.40 14.25 2.97
C ILE A 187 4.60 13.27 4.11
N ASP A 188 4.56 11.96 3.85
CA ASP A 188 4.57 10.97 4.92
C ASP A 188 5.97 10.41 5.21
N LYS A 189 6.96 10.77 4.38
CA LYS A 189 8.35 10.30 4.46
C LYS A 189 8.51 8.79 4.33
N LEU A 190 7.48 8.09 3.84
CA LEU A 190 7.50 6.65 3.62
C LEU A 190 8.11 6.30 2.26
N ALA A 191 8.65 5.10 2.17
CA ALA A 191 9.27 4.56 0.97
C ALA A 191 8.24 3.88 0.04
N TRP A 192 7.49 4.68 -0.70
CA TRP A 192 6.50 4.17 -1.67
C TRP A 192 7.06 3.88 -3.05
N SER A 193 8.19 4.48 -3.40
CA SER A 193 8.76 4.39 -4.74
C SER A 193 10.26 4.18 -4.72
N TYR A 194 10.76 3.61 -5.81
CA TYR A 194 12.17 3.36 -6.04
C TYR A 194 12.56 3.77 -7.47
N PRO A 195 13.56 4.66 -7.63
CA PRO A 195 14.04 5.04 -8.96
C PRO A 195 14.87 3.91 -9.57
N LEU A 196 14.51 3.47 -10.78
CA LEU A 196 15.27 2.46 -11.52
C LEU A 196 16.47 3.08 -12.25
N GLU A 197 16.28 4.27 -12.83
CA GLU A 197 17.35 5.10 -13.39
C GLU A 197 17.48 6.42 -12.63
N GLN A 198 18.71 6.87 -12.42
CA GLN A 198 19.01 8.21 -11.94
C GLN A 198 19.61 9.06 -13.07
N ARG A 199 19.05 10.24 -13.32
CA ARG A 199 19.62 11.25 -14.22
C ARG A 199 19.93 12.52 -13.44
N THR A 200 21.15 13.02 -13.60
CA THR A 200 21.58 14.28 -12.99
C THR A 200 22.10 15.19 -14.09
N GLY A 201 21.38 16.28 -14.36
CA GLY A 201 21.67 17.20 -15.46
C GLY A 201 21.57 16.52 -16.84
N GLU A 202 22.51 16.83 -17.72
CA GLU A 202 22.64 16.24 -19.07
C GLU A 202 23.46 14.93 -19.08
N GLY A 203 23.85 14.42 -17.90
CA GLY A 203 24.65 13.21 -17.77
C GLY A 203 23.92 11.93 -18.20
N PRO A 204 24.65 10.84 -18.49
CA PRO A 204 24.06 9.55 -18.81
C PRO A 204 23.25 9.02 -17.62
N ALA A 205 22.14 8.32 -17.94
CA ALA A 205 21.34 7.64 -16.93
C ALA A 205 22.18 6.57 -16.22
N GLN A 206 22.18 6.61 -14.89
CA GLN A 206 22.85 5.63 -14.06
C GLN A 206 21.83 4.62 -13.55
N ARG A 207 22.13 3.33 -13.68
CA ARG A 207 21.29 2.25 -13.15
C ARG A 207 21.34 2.27 -11.62
N SER A 208 20.20 2.11 -10.99
CA SER A 208 20.13 1.92 -9.54
C SER A 208 20.68 0.55 -9.13
N ALA A 209 20.94 0.36 -7.83
CA ALA A 209 21.45 -0.91 -7.31
C ALA A 209 20.56 -2.10 -7.69
N ALA A 210 19.24 -1.99 -7.45
CA ALA A 210 18.31 -3.07 -7.77
C ALA A 210 18.23 -3.35 -9.28
N LEU A 211 18.16 -2.31 -10.12
CA LEU A 211 18.11 -2.47 -11.58
C LEU A 211 19.37 -3.14 -12.12
N ALA A 212 20.55 -2.69 -11.68
CA ALA A 212 21.81 -3.25 -12.15
C ALA A 212 21.97 -4.73 -11.77
N ILE A 213 21.59 -5.09 -10.54
CA ILE A 213 21.64 -6.49 -10.10
C ILE A 213 20.64 -7.34 -10.89
N HIS A 214 19.40 -6.88 -11.04
CA HIS A 214 18.37 -7.58 -11.81
C HIS A 214 18.81 -7.82 -13.26
N ASP A 215 19.15 -6.75 -13.99
CA ASP A 215 19.50 -6.82 -15.42
C ASP A 215 20.70 -7.71 -15.69
N ASP A 216 21.68 -7.73 -14.79
CA ASP A 216 22.91 -8.51 -14.95
C ASP A 216 22.68 -10.03 -14.76
N PHE A 217 21.59 -10.44 -14.09
CA PHE A 217 21.18 -11.85 -13.93
C PHE A 217 19.96 -12.24 -14.78
N ALA A 218 19.15 -11.27 -15.19
CA ALA A 218 17.97 -11.50 -16.01
C ALA A 218 18.37 -11.95 -17.43
N LYS A 219 17.58 -12.86 -18.01
CA LYS A 219 17.78 -13.29 -19.40
C LYS A 219 17.52 -12.16 -20.39
N ARG A 220 16.69 -11.21 -20.01
CA ARG A 220 16.34 -10.02 -20.77
C ARG A 220 16.33 -8.85 -19.79
N PRO A 221 17.17 -7.81 -20.03
CA PRO A 221 17.12 -6.62 -19.22
C PRO A 221 15.81 -5.88 -19.45
N LEU A 222 15.41 -5.08 -18.47
CA LEU A 222 14.20 -4.26 -18.55
C LEU A 222 14.26 -3.31 -19.75
N ALA A 223 13.19 -3.31 -20.55
CA ALA A 223 13.14 -2.53 -21.79
C ALA A 223 12.99 -1.02 -21.56
N ASP A 224 12.29 -0.62 -20.50
CA ASP A 224 12.12 0.78 -20.09
C ASP A 224 12.22 0.88 -18.56
N ALA A 225 13.29 1.52 -18.08
CA ALA A 225 13.55 1.75 -16.67
C ALA A 225 13.42 3.23 -16.28
N ARG A 226 12.81 4.06 -17.14
CA ARG A 226 12.64 5.50 -16.87
C ARG A 226 11.57 5.77 -15.83
N THR A 227 10.52 4.95 -15.83
CA THR A 227 9.41 5.07 -14.89
C THR A 227 9.80 4.46 -13.55
N PRO A 228 9.75 5.22 -12.43
CA PRO A 228 10.02 4.69 -11.11
C PRO A 228 9.09 3.52 -10.77
N MET A 229 9.62 2.57 -10.01
CA MET A 229 8.86 1.44 -9.51
C MET A 229 8.09 1.86 -8.25
N ALA A 230 6.81 1.49 -8.19
CA ALA A 230 6.03 1.50 -6.96
C ALA A 230 6.41 0.27 -6.14
N LEU A 231 6.91 0.51 -4.92
CA LEU A 231 7.38 -0.54 -4.03
C LEU A 231 6.20 -1.24 -3.35
N LEU A 232 6.24 -2.57 -3.38
CA LEU A 232 5.39 -3.44 -2.58
C LEU A 232 6.23 -4.05 -1.47
N TRP A 233 5.93 -3.66 -0.24
CA TRP A 233 6.57 -4.20 0.96
C TRP A 233 5.91 -5.53 1.33
N GLY A 234 6.70 -6.59 1.48
CA GLY A 234 6.19 -7.89 1.90
C GLY A 234 5.81 -7.89 3.39
N LEU A 235 4.75 -8.62 3.74
CA LEU A 235 4.27 -8.67 5.13
C LEU A 235 4.92 -9.81 5.93
N GLU A 236 5.19 -10.95 5.29
CA GLU A 236 5.69 -12.16 5.97
C GLU A 236 7.18 -12.02 6.33
N PRO A 237 7.54 -11.91 7.63
CA PRO A 237 8.92 -11.72 8.04
C PRO A 237 9.80 -12.94 7.70
N ALA A 238 11.10 -12.69 7.52
CA ALA A 238 12.09 -13.77 7.41
C ALA A 238 12.25 -14.53 8.73
N ALA A 239 12.84 -15.72 8.67
CA ALA A 239 13.09 -16.54 9.85
C ALA A 239 14.06 -15.83 10.82
N ASP A 240 15.13 -15.25 10.27
CA ASP A 240 16.05 -14.40 11.02
C ASP A 240 15.89 -12.95 10.56
N GLY A 241 15.21 -12.17 11.40
CA GLY A 241 14.95 -10.75 11.17
C GLY A 241 15.93 -9.82 11.91
N LEU A 242 15.54 -8.56 12.01
CA LEU A 242 16.31 -7.51 12.66
C LEU A 242 16.37 -7.75 14.18
N ARG A 243 17.51 -8.25 14.67
CA ARG A 243 17.84 -8.36 16.10
C ARG A 243 18.26 -6.99 16.62
N LEU A 244 17.39 -5.99 16.53
CA LEU A 244 17.64 -4.72 17.20
C LEU A 244 17.52 -5.01 18.70
N LEU A 245 18.66 -5.05 19.39
CA LEU A 245 18.67 -5.04 20.85
C LEU A 245 17.87 -3.81 21.26
N ALA A 246 16.75 -4.01 21.94
CA ALA A 246 16.07 -2.94 22.66
C ALA A 246 17.12 -2.34 23.60
N GLN A 247 17.72 -1.22 23.21
CA GLN A 247 18.45 -0.45 24.20
C GLN A 247 17.40 -0.08 25.24
N PRO A 248 17.68 -0.27 26.54
CA PRO A 248 16.80 0.24 27.57
C PRO A 248 16.77 1.75 27.34
N GLU A 249 15.66 2.24 26.80
CA GLU A 249 15.41 3.67 26.78
C GLU A 249 15.63 4.16 28.20
N ALA A 250 16.49 5.17 28.32
CA ALA A 250 16.75 5.83 29.58
C ALA A 250 15.39 6.12 30.22
N ARG A 251 15.06 5.41 31.31
CA ARG A 251 13.97 5.77 32.20
C ARG A 251 14.30 7.13 32.79
N GLU A 252 13.94 8.16 32.05
CA GLU A 252 13.90 9.54 32.49
C GLU A 252 12.61 9.70 33.31
N SER A 253 12.67 9.34 34.60
CA SER A 253 11.80 9.91 35.62
C SER A 253 12.31 9.54 37.02
N ASP A 254 13.03 10.47 37.61
CA ASP A 254 12.93 10.89 39.01
C ASP A 254 12.17 9.96 39.97
N ALA A 255 12.89 9.05 40.60
CA ALA A 255 12.57 8.61 41.95
C ALA A 255 13.88 8.20 42.65
N ALA A 256 14.32 9.05 43.57
CA ALA A 256 15.43 8.75 44.46
C ALA A 256 15.22 7.38 45.13
N PRO A 257 16.25 6.52 45.24
CA PRO A 257 16.12 5.29 45.99
C PRO A 257 15.93 5.64 47.47
N ALA A 258 14.74 5.33 48.00
CA ALA A 258 14.49 5.38 49.43
C ALA A 258 15.50 4.47 50.16
N PRO A 259 16.08 4.91 51.30
CA PRO A 259 17.05 4.10 52.03
C PRO A 259 16.33 2.91 52.68
N LYS A 260 16.71 1.68 52.31
CA LYS A 260 16.28 0.49 53.03
C LYS A 260 16.94 0.46 54.41
N ALA A 261 16.12 0.48 55.46
CA ALA A 261 16.52 0.18 56.82
C ALA A 261 16.99 -1.30 56.93
N PRO A 262 17.93 -1.63 57.83
CA PRO A 262 18.41 -2.99 57.99
C PRO A 262 17.45 -3.77 58.91
N ALA A 263 17.05 -4.96 58.47
CA ALA A 263 16.47 -5.96 59.35
C ALA A 263 17.29 -7.24 59.25
N GLU A 264 17.81 -7.65 60.40
CA GLU A 264 18.59 -8.84 60.65
C GLU A 264 17.75 -10.12 60.53
N GLY A 265 18.43 -11.21 60.16
CA GLY A 265 18.07 -12.57 60.60
C GLY A 265 17.34 -13.46 59.57
N GLY A 266 17.89 -14.67 59.38
CA GLY A 266 17.06 -15.85 59.10
C GLY A 266 17.25 -16.54 57.75
N GLU A 267 18.15 -17.52 57.77
CA GLU A 267 18.04 -18.85 57.14
C GLU A 267 18.08 -19.02 55.61
N ALA A 268 19.00 -19.91 55.24
CA ALA A 268 19.21 -20.44 53.91
C ALA A 268 18.00 -21.24 53.43
N ASN A 269 17.61 -21.03 52.18
CA ASN A 269 17.09 -22.08 51.33
C ASN A 269 17.78 -22.00 49.98
N ALA A 270 18.42 -23.12 49.64
CA ALA A 270 19.03 -23.41 48.37
C ALA A 270 17.98 -23.59 47.25
N ALA A 271 18.47 -23.54 46.02
CA ALA A 271 17.80 -23.83 44.75
C ALA A 271 16.97 -22.68 44.16
N ASN A 272 17.63 -21.91 43.28
CA ASN A 272 17.34 -21.94 41.84
C ASN A 272 18.48 -21.22 41.11
N GLU A 273 19.48 -22.00 40.70
CA GLU A 273 20.41 -21.64 39.62
C GLU A 273 19.66 -21.83 38.29
N ASP A 274 18.84 -20.86 37.91
CA ASP A 274 18.32 -20.73 36.54
C ASP A 274 18.40 -19.26 36.15
N GLY A 275 19.62 -18.72 36.16
CA GLY A 275 19.95 -17.46 35.52
C GLY A 275 20.18 -17.67 34.03
N ALA A 276 19.16 -18.18 33.31
CA ALA A 276 19.12 -17.95 31.87
C ALA A 276 19.06 -16.43 31.67
N PRO A 277 19.95 -15.81 30.87
CA PRO A 277 19.78 -14.40 30.56
C PRO A 277 18.39 -14.22 29.97
N GLU A 278 17.56 -13.38 30.58
CA GLU A 278 16.26 -12.97 30.03
C GLU A 278 16.48 -12.67 28.55
N ALA A 279 15.93 -13.53 27.69
CA ALA A 279 16.05 -13.37 26.25
C ALA A 279 15.50 -11.98 25.92
N ALA A 280 16.39 -11.07 25.51
CA ALA A 280 16.04 -9.68 25.22
C ALA A 280 14.82 -9.68 24.28
N GLU A 281 13.72 -9.07 24.73
CA GLU A 281 12.51 -9.05 23.90
C GLU A 281 12.83 -8.43 22.54
N PRO A 282 12.46 -9.10 21.42
CA PRO A 282 12.71 -8.57 20.10
C PRO A 282 11.96 -7.24 19.89
N TYR A 283 12.62 -6.32 19.20
CA TYR A 283 12.09 -5.01 18.83
C TYR A 283 10.85 -5.09 17.93
N CYS A 284 10.74 -6.15 17.15
CA CYS A 284 9.67 -6.36 16.18
C CYS A 284 8.88 -7.65 16.47
N ARG A 285 7.77 -7.85 15.75
CA ARG A 285 6.87 -9.01 15.89
C ARG A 285 6.59 -9.72 14.57
N THR A 286 5.95 -10.89 14.65
CA THR A 286 5.37 -11.56 13.47
C THR A 286 4.12 -10.83 12.97
N ASP A 287 3.69 -11.12 11.75
CA ASP A 287 2.47 -10.56 11.19
C ASP A 287 1.19 -11.25 11.72
N HIS A 288 0.07 -10.51 11.69
CA HIS A 288 -1.27 -11.03 11.97
C HIS A 288 -2.09 -11.22 10.68
N GLY A 289 -1.42 -11.42 9.54
CA GLY A 289 -2.02 -11.55 8.21
C GLY A 289 -2.98 -10.41 7.87
N PHE A 290 -4.20 -10.75 7.44
CA PHE A 290 -5.21 -9.74 7.08
C PHE A 290 -5.70 -8.89 8.26
N ALA A 291 -5.47 -9.29 9.51
CA ALA A 291 -5.89 -8.51 10.68
C ALA A 291 -5.08 -7.21 10.84
N GLU A 292 -3.96 -7.05 10.13
CA GLU A 292 -3.17 -5.81 10.07
C GLU A 292 -3.92 -4.63 9.44
N ILE A 293 -5.03 -4.87 8.73
CA ILE A 293 -5.88 -3.77 8.21
C ILE A 293 -6.72 -3.12 9.32
N LEU A 294 -6.85 -3.77 10.47
CA LEU A 294 -7.71 -3.28 11.55
C LEU A 294 -7.17 -1.97 12.12
N PRO A 295 -8.05 -1.02 12.49
CA PRO A 295 -7.63 0.15 13.25
C PRO A 295 -6.95 -0.25 14.57
N PHE A 296 -6.06 0.62 15.05
CA PHE A 296 -5.21 0.36 16.23
C PHE A 296 -5.98 -0.15 17.46
N GLY A 297 -7.13 0.44 17.80
CA GLY A 297 -7.91 0.04 18.99
C GLY A 297 -8.37 -1.44 18.95
N PRO A 298 -9.17 -1.85 17.94
CA PRO A 298 -9.54 -3.26 17.75
C PRO A 298 -8.33 -4.19 17.57
N HIS A 299 -7.28 -3.75 16.87
CA HIS A 299 -6.08 -4.55 16.64
C HIS A 299 -5.34 -4.83 17.95
N GLN A 300 -5.12 -3.83 18.79
CA GLN A 300 -4.52 -3.96 20.12
C GLN A 300 -5.37 -4.80 21.08
N TRP A 301 -6.70 -4.73 20.96
CA TRP A 301 -7.60 -5.56 21.74
C TRP A 301 -7.51 -7.06 21.36
N LEU A 302 -7.27 -7.36 20.08
CA LEU A 302 -7.07 -8.73 19.59
C LEU A 302 -5.64 -9.24 19.83
N PHE A 303 -4.64 -8.35 19.72
CA PHE A 303 -3.22 -8.68 19.74
C PHE A 303 -2.44 -7.70 20.61
N HIS A 304 -1.89 -8.19 21.72
CA HIS A 304 -1.19 -7.36 22.72
C HIS A 304 0.14 -6.78 22.24
N ASP A 305 0.74 -7.36 21.19
CA ASP A 305 1.99 -6.93 20.58
C ASP A 305 1.78 -5.97 19.39
N ALA A 306 0.53 -5.58 19.08
CA ALA A 306 0.17 -4.69 17.98
C ALA A 306 0.95 -3.35 17.94
N GLU A 307 1.49 -2.90 19.08
CA GLU A 307 2.32 -1.70 19.19
C GLU A 307 3.71 -1.86 18.55
N LYS A 308 4.24 -3.09 18.48
CA LYS A 308 5.53 -3.38 17.85
C LYS A 308 5.36 -3.44 16.32
N PRO A 309 6.35 -2.94 15.54
CA PRO A 309 6.32 -3.08 14.09
C PRO A 309 6.53 -4.55 13.67
N VAL A 310 6.03 -4.90 12.47
CA VAL A 310 6.30 -6.21 11.87
C VAL A 310 7.78 -6.33 11.52
N CYS A 311 8.39 -7.47 11.84
CA CYS A 311 9.79 -7.74 11.53
C CYS A 311 10.08 -7.62 10.03
N VAL A 312 11.35 -7.34 9.72
CA VAL A 312 11.80 -7.12 8.34
C VAL A 312 11.54 -8.34 7.45
N PHE A 313 11.24 -8.05 6.19
CA PHE A 313 10.90 -9.07 5.20
C PHE A 313 12.08 -9.96 4.81
N HIS A 314 13.32 -9.44 4.77
CA HIS A 314 14.49 -10.19 4.28
C HIS A 314 15.30 -10.83 5.40
N GLU A 315 15.93 -11.97 5.09
CA GLU A 315 16.85 -12.66 5.99
C GLU A 315 18.01 -11.73 6.35
N THR A 316 18.26 -11.60 7.65
CA THR A 316 19.23 -10.68 8.22
C THR A 316 20.33 -11.44 8.92
N VAL A 317 21.58 -11.14 8.57
CA VAL A 317 22.76 -11.57 9.31
C VAL A 317 23.57 -10.36 9.73
N TYR A 318 24.26 -10.45 10.85
CA TYR A 318 25.13 -9.38 11.31
C TYR A 318 26.58 -9.69 10.93
N ALA A 319 27.37 -8.65 10.69
CA ALA A 319 28.77 -8.81 10.33
C ALA A 319 29.59 -9.53 11.43
N TYR A 320 29.16 -9.46 12.70
CA TYR A 320 29.76 -10.21 13.80
C TYR A 320 29.45 -11.71 13.74
N ASP A 321 28.35 -12.14 13.10
CA ASP A 321 27.96 -13.55 13.04
C ASP A 321 28.97 -14.39 12.25
N LEU A 322 29.72 -13.78 11.32
CA LEU A 322 30.81 -14.44 10.58
C LEU A 322 31.97 -14.90 11.46
N ALA A 323 32.04 -14.44 12.72
CA ALA A 323 33.04 -14.89 13.69
C ALA A 323 32.55 -16.06 14.55
N ASN A 324 31.27 -16.43 14.49
CA ASN A 324 30.71 -17.54 15.25
C ASN A 324 31.15 -18.87 14.63
N ASP A 325 31.50 -19.83 15.46
CA ASP A 325 31.99 -21.17 15.08
C ASP A 325 31.04 -22.29 15.53
N ASP A 326 29.83 -21.96 15.96
CA ASP A 326 28.81 -22.91 16.37
C ASP A 326 28.05 -23.49 15.16
N ASP A 327 27.56 -24.73 15.31
CA ASP A 327 26.85 -25.43 14.23
C ASP A 327 25.56 -24.69 13.79
N GLU A 328 24.90 -24.00 14.73
CA GLU A 328 23.68 -23.22 14.47
C GLU A 328 24.00 -21.94 13.67
N GLY A 329 25.02 -21.18 14.08
CA GLY A 329 25.50 -20.01 13.35
C GLY A 329 25.99 -20.35 11.95
N GLU A 330 26.75 -21.43 11.79
CA GLU A 330 27.19 -21.92 10.47
C GLU A 330 26.01 -22.31 9.56
N ALA A 331 24.97 -22.96 10.12
CA ALA A 331 23.77 -23.30 9.37
C ALA A 331 22.99 -22.05 8.91
N MET A 332 22.87 -21.05 9.81
CA MET A 332 22.27 -19.75 9.49
C MET A 332 23.05 -19.03 8.39
N LEU A 333 24.38 -18.94 8.51
CA LEU A 333 25.24 -18.31 7.51
C LEU A 333 25.17 -19.02 6.15
N LYS A 334 25.17 -20.36 6.12
CA LYS A 334 24.96 -21.12 4.88
C LYS A 334 23.64 -20.78 4.23
N ARG A 335 22.55 -20.74 5.00
CA ARG A 335 21.22 -20.41 4.48
C ARG A 335 21.16 -18.98 3.94
N ALA A 336 21.77 -18.03 4.63
CA ALA A 336 21.71 -16.61 4.31
C ALA A 336 22.68 -16.18 3.19
N LEU A 337 23.84 -16.82 3.05
CA LEU A 337 24.90 -16.35 2.15
C LEU A 337 25.06 -17.21 0.88
N THR A 338 24.74 -18.50 0.95
CA THR A 338 25.01 -19.41 -0.17
C THR A 338 24.11 -19.15 -1.35
N ASN A 339 24.70 -18.89 -2.53
CA ASN A 339 23.96 -18.62 -3.78
C ASN A 339 22.92 -17.48 -3.67
N ARG A 340 23.09 -16.57 -2.70
CA ARG A 340 22.22 -15.40 -2.48
C ARG A 340 22.84 -14.12 -3.01
N VAL A 341 22.00 -13.11 -3.23
CA VAL A 341 22.44 -11.72 -3.35
C VAL A 341 22.57 -11.15 -1.95
N VAL A 342 23.80 -10.90 -1.50
CA VAL A 342 24.10 -10.38 -0.17
C VAL A 342 24.23 -8.86 -0.24
N MET A 343 23.33 -8.14 0.43
CA MET A 343 23.34 -6.68 0.49
C MET A 343 23.90 -6.21 1.84
N ILE A 344 25.04 -5.54 1.81
CA ILE A 344 25.76 -5.11 3.00
C ILE A 344 25.40 -3.64 3.26
N GLY A 345 24.79 -3.37 4.41
CA GLY A 345 24.37 -2.04 4.84
C GLY A 345 24.76 -1.71 6.27
N THR A 346 24.39 -0.51 6.73
CA THR A 346 24.70 -0.04 8.08
C THR A 346 23.44 0.12 8.92
N ALA A 347 23.50 -0.27 10.19
CA ALA A 347 22.40 -0.13 11.14
C ALA A 347 22.91 0.52 12.43
N ARG A 348 23.09 1.84 12.38
CA ARG A 348 23.79 2.61 13.43
C ARG A 348 22.83 3.58 14.10
N SER A 349 22.85 3.68 15.43
CA SER A 349 21.91 4.56 16.14
C SER A 349 21.95 6.04 15.72
N TYR A 350 23.10 6.50 15.21
CA TYR A 350 23.34 7.88 14.77
C TYR A 350 23.54 8.04 13.26
N SER A 351 23.17 7.03 12.45
CA SER A 351 23.19 7.17 10.98
C SER A 351 21.88 7.72 10.45
N ASN A 352 21.97 8.49 9.37
CA ASN A 352 20.82 8.95 8.59
C ASN A 352 20.40 7.93 7.52
N ASP A 353 21.05 6.78 7.46
CA ASP A 353 20.80 5.71 6.50
C ASP A 353 19.63 4.80 6.95
N TYR A 354 18.49 5.42 7.26
CA TYR A 354 17.25 4.74 7.61
C TYR A 354 16.13 5.19 6.69
N VAL A 355 15.26 4.25 6.35
CA VAL A 355 14.04 4.48 5.57
C VAL A 355 12.82 4.09 6.40
N ASN A 356 11.70 4.76 6.16
CA ASN A 356 10.44 4.41 6.80
C ASN A 356 9.63 3.55 5.82
N SER A 357 9.46 2.28 6.18
CA SER A 357 8.54 1.37 5.51
C SER A 357 7.11 1.58 6.04
N PRO A 358 6.08 1.49 5.18
CA PRO A 358 4.69 1.50 5.64
C PRO A 358 4.34 0.32 6.55
N ILE A 359 5.09 -0.79 6.49
CA ILE A 359 4.84 -2.03 7.24
C ILE A 359 5.82 -2.19 8.40
N HIS A 360 7.13 -2.12 8.12
CA HIS A 360 8.17 -2.45 9.11
C HIS A 360 8.60 -1.27 9.98
N GLY A 361 8.02 -0.07 9.77
CA GLY A 361 8.46 1.14 10.43
C GLY A 361 9.85 1.59 9.97
N ARG A 362 10.67 2.08 10.90
CA ARG A 362 12.00 2.63 10.58
C ARG A 362 13.04 1.51 10.51
N ILE A 363 13.60 1.27 9.33
CA ILE A 363 14.55 0.20 9.05
C ILE A 363 15.80 0.73 8.33
N PRO A 364 16.95 0.03 8.38
CA PRO A 364 18.16 0.41 7.65
C PRO A 364 17.93 0.61 6.13
N GLY A 365 18.63 1.57 5.52
CA GLY A 365 18.45 1.98 4.13
C GLY A 365 18.60 0.83 3.13
N VAL A 366 19.52 -0.10 3.39
CA VAL A 366 19.77 -1.28 2.54
C VAL A 366 18.52 -2.14 2.27
N TYR A 367 17.54 -2.17 3.19
CA TYR A 367 16.30 -2.92 2.97
C TYR A 367 15.44 -2.34 1.84
N LEU A 368 15.58 -1.04 1.56
CA LEU A 368 14.96 -0.41 0.39
C LEU A 368 15.48 -1.05 -0.90
N HIS A 369 16.80 -1.23 -1.01
CA HIS A 369 17.44 -1.86 -2.15
C HIS A 369 17.08 -3.35 -2.26
N ALA A 370 16.99 -4.04 -1.13
CA ALA A 370 16.58 -5.44 -1.08
C ALA A 370 15.14 -5.63 -1.58
N MET A 371 14.19 -4.85 -1.06
CA MET A 371 12.79 -4.90 -1.52
C MET A 371 12.62 -4.48 -2.97
N ALA A 372 13.38 -3.48 -3.42
CA ALA A 372 13.36 -3.08 -4.82
C ALA A 372 13.84 -4.23 -5.73
N LEU A 373 14.95 -4.89 -5.40
CA LEU A 373 15.41 -6.04 -6.17
C LEU A 373 14.39 -7.18 -6.13
N ASP A 374 13.82 -7.45 -4.96
CA ASP A 374 12.81 -8.49 -4.78
C ASP A 374 11.58 -8.27 -5.66
N ASN A 375 11.06 -7.03 -5.71
CA ASN A 375 9.95 -6.65 -6.59
C ASN A 375 10.32 -6.81 -8.07
N LEU A 376 11.53 -6.44 -8.48
CA LEU A 376 12.00 -6.61 -9.87
C LEU A 376 12.18 -8.08 -10.23
N ASP A 377 12.78 -8.89 -9.37
CA ASP A 377 12.96 -10.33 -9.62
C ASP A 377 11.62 -11.07 -9.65
N THR A 378 10.63 -10.62 -8.86
CA THR A 378 9.29 -11.20 -8.81
C THR A 378 8.42 -10.82 -10.01
N PHE A 379 8.45 -9.55 -10.43
CA PHE A 379 7.55 -9.05 -11.49
C PHE A 379 8.22 -8.90 -12.87
N GLY A 380 9.54 -8.75 -12.93
CA GLY A 380 10.30 -8.48 -14.15
C GLY A 380 9.76 -7.27 -14.92
N ASP A 381 9.48 -7.47 -16.21
CA ASP A 381 8.88 -6.45 -17.11
C ASP A 381 7.48 -5.98 -16.68
N GLN A 382 6.84 -6.65 -15.70
CA GLN A 382 5.52 -6.31 -15.16
C GLN A 382 5.58 -5.61 -13.79
N TYR A 383 6.74 -5.07 -13.43
CA TYR A 383 6.90 -4.30 -12.20
C TYR A 383 5.87 -3.17 -12.12
N LYS A 384 5.50 -2.80 -10.90
CA LYS A 384 4.44 -1.81 -10.70
C LYS A 384 4.99 -0.41 -10.93
N HIS A 385 4.36 0.37 -11.80
CA HIS A 385 4.78 1.72 -12.13
C HIS A 385 4.18 2.74 -11.17
N VAL A 386 4.95 3.76 -10.78
CA VAL A 386 4.39 4.94 -10.13
C VAL A 386 3.65 5.77 -11.19
N ALA A 387 2.32 5.83 -11.09
CA ALA A 387 1.52 6.66 -11.98
C ALA A 387 1.06 7.91 -11.23
N ALA A 388 1.60 9.07 -11.59
CA ALA A 388 1.13 10.36 -11.06
C ALA A 388 -0.11 10.82 -11.81
N LEU A 389 -1.01 11.58 -11.16
CA LEU A 389 -2.19 12.20 -11.78
C LEU A 389 -1.87 13.43 -12.65
N ALA A 390 -0.61 13.60 -13.08
CA ALA A 390 -0.23 14.71 -13.95
C ALA A 390 -0.72 14.45 -15.40
N PRO A 391 -1.32 15.41 -16.11
CA PRO A 391 -1.77 15.19 -17.48
C PRO A 391 -0.58 14.96 -18.42
N SER A 392 -0.26 13.70 -18.71
CA SER A 392 0.71 13.30 -19.72
C SER A 392 0.10 12.26 -20.67
N LEU A 393 0.66 12.15 -21.87
CA LEU A 393 0.14 11.26 -22.92
C LEU A 393 0.71 9.83 -22.87
N ASP A 394 1.36 9.46 -21.76
CA ASP A 394 2.00 8.16 -21.60
C ASP A 394 1.01 7.01 -21.43
N ARG A 395 1.49 5.78 -21.71
CA ARG A 395 0.69 4.55 -21.65
C ARG A 395 -0.03 4.39 -20.30
N ASP A 396 0.67 4.71 -19.21
CA ASP A 396 0.17 4.54 -17.85
C ASP A 396 -0.99 5.50 -17.54
N HIS A 397 -0.96 6.71 -18.11
CA HIS A 397 -2.03 7.69 -17.96
C HIS A 397 -3.29 7.31 -18.76
N ARG A 398 -3.12 6.65 -19.91
CA ARG A 398 -4.26 6.06 -20.64
C ARG A 398 -4.89 4.92 -19.85
N SER A 399 -4.08 4.08 -19.22
CA SER A 399 -4.55 3.00 -18.35
C SER A 399 -5.30 3.55 -17.13
N LEU A 400 -4.77 4.60 -16.48
CA LEU A 400 -5.48 5.31 -15.42
C LEU A 400 -6.81 5.89 -15.90
N PHE A 401 -6.84 6.53 -17.07
CA PHE A 401 -8.08 7.08 -17.64
C PHE A 401 -9.13 5.99 -17.91
N VAL A 402 -8.71 4.83 -18.41
CA VAL A 402 -9.58 3.67 -18.62
C VAL A 402 -10.13 3.14 -17.28
N LEU A 403 -9.31 3.09 -16.24
CA LEU A 403 -9.75 2.68 -14.90
C LEU A 403 -10.74 3.68 -14.28
N VAL A 404 -10.46 4.98 -14.39
CA VAL A 404 -11.37 6.05 -13.91
C VAL A 404 -12.71 5.97 -14.65
N PHE A 405 -12.67 5.92 -15.98
CA PHE A 405 -13.89 5.88 -16.79
C PHE A 405 -14.65 4.56 -16.60
N GLY A 406 -13.94 3.44 -16.50
CA GLY A 406 -14.51 2.13 -16.21
C GLY A 406 -15.16 2.06 -14.84
N GLY A 407 -14.50 2.61 -13.81
CA GLY A 407 -15.04 2.73 -12.46
C GLY A 407 -16.29 3.60 -12.41
N LEU A 408 -16.25 4.79 -13.04
CA LEU A 408 -17.43 5.67 -13.15
C LEU A 408 -18.58 4.99 -13.91
N LEU A 409 -18.29 4.27 -15.00
CA LEU A 409 -19.31 3.52 -15.74
C LEU A 409 -19.92 2.41 -14.88
N ALA A 410 -19.12 1.70 -14.09
CA ALA A 410 -19.59 0.68 -13.17
C ALA A 410 -20.55 1.28 -12.12
N VAL A 411 -20.18 2.43 -11.52
CA VAL A 411 -21.05 3.16 -10.58
C VAL A 411 -22.38 3.55 -11.25
N VAL A 412 -22.34 4.05 -12.50
CA VAL A 412 -23.55 4.38 -13.26
C VAL A 412 -24.42 3.13 -13.52
N LEU A 413 -23.82 1.99 -13.85
CA LEU A 413 -24.55 0.74 -14.06
C LEU A 413 -25.20 0.22 -12.77
N VAL A 414 -24.48 0.26 -11.65
CA VAL A 414 -25.01 -0.09 -10.33
C VAL A 414 -26.20 0.81 -9.99
N ARG A 415 -26.10 2.12 -10.26
CA ARG A 415 -27.19 3.09 -10.05
C ARG A 415 -28.43 2.77 -10.87
N VAL A 416 -28.25 2.45 -12.17
CA VAL A 416 -29.37 2.08 -13.04
C VAL A 416 -30.05 0.80 -12.55
N ALA A 417 -29.28 -0.18 -12.08
CA ALA A 417 -29.80 -1.40 -11.50
C ALA A 417 -30.57 -1.14 -10.19
N LYS A 418 -30.02 -0.33 -9.27
CA LYS A 418 -30.66 0.08 -8.00
C LYS A 418 -32.00 0.78 -8.25
N ASN A 419 -32.05 1.72 -9.21
CA ASN A 419 -33.29 2.43 -9.54
C ASN A 419 -34.36 1.51 -10.18
N CYS A 420 -33.94 0.47 -10.91
CA CYS A 420 -34.87 -0.53 -11.43
C CYS A 420 -35.47 -1.38 -10.30
N LEU A 421 -34.64 -1.83 -9.34
CA LEU A 421 -35.07 -2.65 -8.21
C LEU A 421 -35.98 -1.87 -7.23
N ARG A 422 -35.62 -0.63 -6.89
CA ARG A 422 -36.44 0.25 -6.01
C ARG A 422 -37.84 0.51 -6.59
N ASN A 423 -37.94 0.61 -7.92
CA ASN A 423 -39.22 0.76 -8.61
C ASN A 423 -40.06 -0.53 -8.61
N GLU A 424 -39.46 -1.71 -8.51
CA GLU A 424 -40.20 -2.97 -8.35
C GLU A 424 -40.73 -3.11 -6.91
N GLU A 425 -39.93 -2.81 -5.89
CA GLU A 425 -40.37 -2.84 -4.49
C GLU A 425 -41.51 -1.85 -4.19
N ARG A 426 -41.44 -0.59 -4.67
CA ARG A 426 -42.53 0.38 -4.52
C ARG A 426 -43.84 -0.17 -5.08
N ARG A 427 -43.76 -0.89 -6.21
CA ARG A 427 -44.91 -1.45 -6.93
C ARG A 427 -45.46 -2.75 -6.32
N GLU A 428 -44.70 -3.42 -5.49
CA GLU A 428 -45.19 -4.52 -4.64
C GLU A 428 -45.76 -4.01 -3.32
N ARG A 429 -45.18 -2.93 -2.77
CA ARG A 429 -45.66 -2.25 -1.57
C ARG A 429 -47.07 -1.66 -1.75
N ASP A 430 -47.35 -1.04 -2.89
CA ASP A 430 -48.68 -0.52 -3.24
C ASP A 430 -49.75 -1.63 -3.43
N ARG A 431 -49.34 -2.91 -3.42
CA ARG A 431 -50.24 -4.08 -3.54
C ARG A 431 -50.53 -4.78 -2.21
N PHE A 432 -49.81 -4.44 -1.15
CA PHE A 432 -49.84 -5.13 0.13
C PHE A 432 -49.99 -4.12 1.28
N GLU A 433 -50.92 -3.17 1.16
CA GLU A 433 -51.43 -2.42 2.31
C GLU A 433 -52.48 -3.27 3.04
N LEU A 434 -52.02 -4.14 3.95
CA LEU A 434 -52.92 -4.78 4.92
C LEU A 434 -52.27 -4.85 6.31
N SER A 435 -52.71 -3.92 7.15
CA SER A 435 -52.71 -3.86 8.63
C SER A 435 -51.64 -4.65 9.40
N TRP A 436 -50.57 -3.97 9.81
CA TRP A 436 -49.68 -4.42 10.89
C TRP A 436 -49.47 -3.27 11.91
N PRO A 437 -49.35 -3.51 13.23
CA PRO A 437 -49.07 -2.46 14.22
C PRO A 437 -47.83 -1.62 13.89
N TRP A 438 -48.00 -0.29 14.01
CA TRP A 438 -47.03 0.77 13.72
C TRP A 438 -45.59 0.51 14.20
N ALA A 439 -45.41 -0.13 15.35
CA ALA A 439 -44.09 -0.46 15.91
C ALA A 439 -43.36 -1.58 15.15
N GLY A 440 -44.08 -2.61 14.68
CA GLY A 440 -43.51 -3.73 13.91
C GLY A 440 -43.18 -3.34 12.46
N GLN A 441 -43.91 -2.37 11.92
CA GLN A 441 -43.65 -1.83 10.59
C GLN A 441 -42.36 -1.00 10.56
N ARG A 442 -42.14 -0.14 11.56
CA ARG A 442 -40.90 0.66 11.68
C ARG A 442 -39.66 -0.18 11.92
N THR A 443 -39.75 -1.26 12.71
CA THR A 443 -38.60 -2.15 12.94
C THR A 443 -38.25 -2.95 11.70
N ARG A 444 -39.24 -3.43 10.94
CA ARG A 444 -39.01 -4.08 9.63
C ARG A 444 -38.44 -3.11 8.61
N GLU A 445 -38.94 -1.88 8.54
CA GLU A 445 -38.40 -0.83 7.67
C GLU A 445 -36.95 -0.50 8.03
N ALA A 446 -36.63 -0.39 9.32
CA ALA A 446 -35.26 -0.18 9.77
C ALA A 446 -34.34 -1.36 9.41
N ILE A 447 -34.79 -2.62 9.60
CA ILE A 447 -33.99 -3.81 9.29
C ILE A 447 -33.75 -3.92 7.78
N VAL A 448 -34.76 -3.69 6.95
CA VAL A 448 -34.61 -3.69 5.48
C VAL A 448 -33.69 -2.56 5.02
N TRP A 449 -33.84 -1.37 5.61
CA TRP A 449 -32.98 -0.23 5.31
C TRP A 449 -31.52 -0.50 5.69
N VAL A 450 -31.27 -1.02 6.90
CA VAL A 450 -29.91 -1.40 7.34
C VAL A 450 -29.35 -2.51 6.45
N GLY A 451 -30.15 -3.53 6.12
CA GLY A 451 -29.72 -4.63 5.24
C GLY A 451 -29.34 -4.16 3.83
N MET A 452 -30.14 -3.28 3.23
CA MET A 452 -29.81 -2.66 1.94
C MET A 452 -28.56 -1.79 2.01
N SER A 453 -28.41 -1.01 3.09
CA SER A 453 -27.22 -0.18 3.31
C SER A 453 -25.95 -1.03 3.48
N LEU A 454 -26.07 -2.19 4.13
CA LEU A 454 -24.96 -3.12 4.28
C LEU A 454 -24.57 -3.76 2.94
N ILE A 455 -25.55 -4.17 2.13
CA ILE A 455 -25.31 -4.73 0.78
C ILE A 455 -24.62 -3.69 -0.11
N GLU A 456 -25.02 -2.43 0.01
CA GLU A 456 -24.40 -1.33 -0.71
C GLU A 456 -22.93 -1.18 -0.33
N ILE A 457 -22.61 -1.06 0.96
CA ILE A 457 -21.22 -0.99 1.44
C ILE A 457 -20.39 -2.19 0.93
N VAL A 458 -20.94 -3.41 0.98
CA VAL A 458 -20.26 -4.60 0.49
C VAL A 458 -20.03 -4.54 -1.03
N ALA A 459 -21.01 -4.05 -1.81
CA ALA A 459 -20.89 -3.89 -3.25
C ALA A 459 -19.85 -2.82 -3.62
N SER A 460 -19.79 -1.70 -2.90
CA SER A 460 -18.79 -0.64 -3.11
C SER A 460 -17.38 -1.15 -2.77
N ILE A 461 -17.21 -1.88 -1.67
CA ILE A 461 -15.94 -2.52 -1.29
C ILE A 461 -15.53 -3.53 -2.36
N ALA A 462 -16.46 -4.36 -2.85
CA ALA A 462 -16.18 -5.32 -3.91
C ALA A 462 -15.77 -4.63 -5.22
N LEU A 463 -16.43 -3.53 -5.60
CA LEU A 463 -16.07 -2.73 -6.77
C LEU A 463 -14.66 -2.16 -6.65
N VAL A 464 -14.33 -1.58 -5.49
CA VAL A 464 -12.98 -1.06 -5.21
C VAL A 464 -11.94 -2.18 -5.27
N GLY A 465 -12.23 -3.34 -4.67
CA GLY A 465 -11.36 -4.52 -4.74
C GLY A 465 -11.13 -5.02 -6.16
N ILE A 466 -12.17 -5.01 -7.00
CA ILE A 466 -12.07 -5.37 -8.42
C ILE A 466 -11.23 -4.33 -9.19
N LEU A 467 -11.44 -3.04 -8.96
CA LEU A 467 -10.64 -1.97 -9.59
C LEU A 467 -9.17 -2.08 -9.19
N LEU A 468 -8.88 -2.35 -7.91
CA LEU A 468 -7.54 -2.64 -7.42
C LEU A 468 -6.94 -3.86 -8.11
N ALA A 469 -7.67 -4.98 -8.14
CA ALA A 469 -7.19 -6.19 -8.79
C ALA A 469 -6.90 -5.98 -10.29
N ILE A 470 -7.77 -5.28 -11.02
CA ILE A 470 -7.58 -4.97 -12.44
C ILE A 470 -6.41 -4.00 -12.64
N GLY A 471 -6.33 -2.93 -11.84
CA GLY A 471 -5.24 -1.96 -11.90
C GLY A 471 -3.86 -2.59 -11.67
N GLN A 472 -3.77 -3.47 -10.67
CA GLN A 472 -2.55 -4.21 -10.36
C GLN A 472 -2.22 -5.26 -11.42
N SER A 473 -3.17 -6.11 -11.81
CA SER A 473 -2.90 -7.28 -12.64
C SER A 473 -2.85 -7.00 -14.14
N VAL A 474 -3.69 -6.09 -14.64
CA VAL A 474 -3.81 -5.80 -16.08
C VAL A 474 -2.94 -4.61 -16.47
N PHE A 475 -2.88 -3.59 -15.61
CA PHE A 475 -2.24 -2.32 -15.95
C PHE A 475 -0.89 -2.10 -15.28
N ASN A 476 -0.48 -2.97 -14.33
CA ASN A 476 0.77 -2.84 -13.56
C ASN A 476 0.94 -1.46 -12.91
N ILE A 477 -0.14 -0.84 -12.49
CA ILE A 477 -0.09 0.47 -11.83
C ILE A 477 0.15 0.26 -10.35
N GLY A 478 0.95 1.11 -9.71
CA GLY A 478 1.15 1.13 -8.27
C GLY A 478 -0.15 1.31 -7.50
N PHE A 479 -0.24 0.70 -6.33
CA PHE A 479 -1.48 0.66 -5.55
C PHE A 479 -1.99 2.08 -5.18
N LEU A 480 -1.08 3.03 -4.93
CA LEU A 480 -1.40 4.39 -4.51
C LEU A 480 -2.29 5.10 -5.54
N SER A 481 -1.91 5.02 -6.82
CA SER A 481 -2.67 5.61 -7.92
C SER A 481 -4.05 4.98 -8.11
N VAL A 482 -4.22 3.71 -7.75
CA VAL A 482 -5.53 3.03 -7.86
C VAL A 482 -6.44 3.38 -6.70
N VAL A 483 -5.88 3.65 -5.51
CA VAL A 483 -6.66 4.16 -4.37
C VAL A 483 -7.22 5.54 -4.65
N ASP A 484 -6.48 6.42 -5.31
CA ASP A 484 -7.01 7.72 -5.71
C ASP A 484 -8.30 7.55 -6.50
N ILE A 485 -8.29 6.64 -7.48
CA ILE A 485 -9.46 6.32 -8.31
C ILE A 485 -10.59 5.72 -7.48
N ALA A 486 -10.28 4.80 -6.57
CA ALA A 486 -11.27 4.18 -5.69
C ALA A 486 -11.92 5.22 -4.77
N VAL A 487 -11.14 6.14 -4.20
CA VAL A 487 -11.64 7.24 -3.36
C VAL A 487 -12.53 8.16 -4.19
N PHE A 488 -12.18 8.49 -5.44
CA PHE A 488 -13.05 9.28 -6.31
C PHE A 488 -14.34 8.55 -6.67
N ALA A 489 -14.29 7.24 -6.93
CA ALA A 489 -15.47 6.43 -7.19
C ALA A 489 -16.39 6.36 -5.96
N LEU A 490 -15.82 6.15 -4.78
CA LEU A 490 -16.54 6.17 -3.50
C LEU A 490 -17.06 7.56 -3.15
N ALA A 491 -16.33 8.63 -3.46
CA ALA A 491 -16.80 10.00 -3.26
C ALA A 491 -18.00 10.31 -4.18
N ALA A 492 -17.95 9.86 -5.43
CA ALA A 492 -19.08 9.96 -6.37
C ALA A 492 -20.31 9.18 -5.87
N GLU A 493 -20.10 8.04 -5.21
CA GLU A 493 -21.15 7.26 -4.53
C GLU A 493 -21.62 7.95 -3.23
N TRP A 494 -20.73 8.58 -2.46
CA TRP A 494 -21.08 9.35 -1.26
C TRP A 494 -21.97 10.55 -1.59
N PHE A 495 -21.77 11.18 -2.75
CA PHE A 495 -22.71 12.17 -3.29
C PHE A 495 -24.10 11.56 -3.64
N GLU A 496 -24.40 10.29 -3.40
CA GLU A 496 -25.78 9.80 -3.31
C GLU A 496 -26.58 10.48 -2.17
N TRP A 497 -25.91 11.03 -1.15
CA TRP A 497 -26.54 11.91 -0.15
C TRP A 497 -27.16 13.17 -0.79
N ASN A 498 -26.83 13.44 -2.05
CA ASN A 498 -27.34 14.52 -2.86
C ASN A 498 -28.75 14.27 -3.44
N GLU A 499 -29.40 13.10 -3.27
CA GLU A 499 -30.84 12.97 -3.61
C GLU A 499 -31.64 14.06 -2.87
N LYS A 500 -31.33 14.30 -1.59
CA LYS A 500 -31.93 15.38 -0.80
C LYS A 500 -31.56 16.78 -1.29
N LEU A 501 -30.34 16.99 -1.80
CA LEU A 501 -29.91 18.28 -2.33
C LEU A 501 -30.54 18.55 -3.71
N VAL A 502 -30.69 17.53 -4.54
CA VAL A 502 -31.35 17.62 -5.85
C VAL A 502 -32.85 17.85 -5.65
N ASP A 503 -33.47 17.19 -4.69
CA ASP A 503 -34.87 17.45 -4.31
C ASP A 503 -35.04 18.82 -3.66
N TRP A 504 -34.03 19.33 -2.95
CA TRP A 504 -34.00 20.71 -2.45
C TRP A 504 -33.81 21.75 -3.58
N LEU A 505 -32.99 21.45 -4.59
CA LEU A 505 -32.65 22.37 -5.69
C LEU A 505 -33.70 22.39 -6.82
N LEU A 506 -34.33 21.24 -7.11
CA LEU A 506 -35.26 21.05 -8.23
C LEU A 506 -36.71 20.75 -7.78
N GLY A 507 -36.95 20.60 -6.47
CA GLY A 507 -38.24 20.22 -5.91
C GLY A 507 -38.49 18.69 -5.94
N PRO A 508 -39.33 18.16 -5.03
CA PRO A 508 -39.78 16.77 -5.08
C PRO A 508 -40.53 16.48 -6.38
N GLU A 509 -40.59 15.21 -6.82
CA GLU A 509 -41.46 14.84 -7.94
C GLU A 509 -42.92 15.16 -7.60
N ASP A 510 -43.48 16.21 -8.21
CA ASP A 510 -44.91 16.39 -8.22
C ASP A 510 -45.52 15.16 -8.90
N GLU A 511 -46.29 14.38 -8.13
CA GLU A 511 -47.27 13.40 -8.63
C GLU A 511 -48.41 14.09 -9.43
N ALA A 512 -48.17 15.28 -9.99
CA ALA A 512 -49.11 16.02 -10.81
C ALA A 512 -49.12 15.50 -12.25
N ARG A 513 -49.44 14.20 -12.43
CA ARG A 513 -49.98 13.74 -13.71
C ARG A 513 -50.80 12.44 -13.65
N ASN A 514 -51.58 12.21 -12.60
CA ASN A 514 -52.62 11.19 -12.63
C ASN A 514 -54.03 11.66 -12.20
N ASP A 515 -54.21 12.89 -11.74
CA ASP A 515 -55.56 13.38 -11.32
C ASP A 515 -56.32 14.12 -12.44
N ALA A 516 -55.83 14.09 -13.68
CA ALA A 516 -56.49 14.75 -14.82
C ALA A 516 -57.45 13.84 -15.61
N ASP A 517 -57.82 12.68 -15.08
CA ASP A 517 -58.81 11.75 -15.69
C ASP A 517 -59.94 11.34 -14.72
N GLU A 518 -60.23 12.13 -13.67
CA GLU A 518 -61.49 12.00 -12.92
C GLU A 518 -62.63 12.79 -13.58
N ASN A 519 -63.28 12.10 -14.51
CA ASN A 519 -64.73 12.08 -14.76
C ASN A 519 -65.53 13.41 -14.51
N PRO A 520 -65.96 14.15 -15.55
CA PRO A 520 -66.65 15.45 -15.41
C PRO A 520 -68.09 15.39 -14.84
N ASN A 521 -68.55 14.25 -14.34
CA ASN A 521 -69.94 14.04 -13.93
C ASN A 521 -70.22 14.20 -12.42
N THR A 522 -69.21 14.38 -11.57
CA THR A 522 -69.40 14.57 -10.11
C THR A 522 -69.55 16.05 -9.71
N ALA A 523 -69.10 16.99 -10.56
CA ALA A 523 -69.24 18.44 -10.29
C ALA A 523 -70.68 18.98 -10.48
N ALA A 524 -71.55 18.26 -11.19
CA ALA A 524 -72.94 18.68 -11.42
C ALA A 524 -73.91 18.25 -10.30
N SER A 525 -73.56 17.23 -9.50
CA SER A 525 -74.42 16.72 -8.42
C SER A 525 -74.32 17.56 -7.14
N ASN A 526 -73.13 18.07 -6.80
CA ASN A 526 -72.93 18.87 -5.59
C ASN A 526 -73.42 20.33 -5.69
N LYS A 527 -73.66 20.85 -6.89
CA LYS A 527 -74.30 22.18 -7.06
C LYS A 527 -75.82 22.17 -6.92
N LYS A 528 -76.49 21.01 -7.06
CA LYS A 528 -77.95 20.91 -6.88
C LYS A 528 -78.35 20.71 -5.41
N ALA A 529 -77.52 20.07 -4.59
CA ALA A 529 -77.79 19.90 -3.16
C ALA A 529 -77.65 21.22 -2.38
N ALA A 530 -76.63 22.02 -2.68
CA ALA A 530 -76.40 23.31 -2.00
C ALA A 530 -77.44 24.40 -2.31
N HIS A 531 -78.22 24.25 -3.41
CA HIS A 531 -79.28 25.21 -3.75
C HIS A 531 -80.65 24.84 -3.17
N GLN A 532 -80.84 23.60 -2.68
CA GLN A 532 -82.09 23.17 -2.03
C GLN A 532 -82.10 23.46 -0.52
N GLU A 533 -80.96 23.47 0.17
CA GLU A 533 -80.91 23.86 1.60
C GLU A 533 -81.05 25.38 1.81
N ALA A 534 -80.61 26.22 0.88
CA ALA A 534 -80.71 27.68 1.01
C ALA A 534 -82.13 28.25 0.80
N ASN A 535 -83.10 27.45 0.37
CA ASN A 535 -84.48 27.89 0.12
C ASN A 535 -85.49 27.36 1.15
N GLN A 536 -85.03 26.64 2.18
CA GLN A 536 -85.86 26.09 3.25
C GLN A 536 -85.76 26.88 4.57
N GLU A 537 -84.86 27.86 4.66
CA GLU A 537 -84.74 28.81 5.79
C GLU A 537 -85.40 30.19 5.53
N ARG A 538 -86.20 30.34 4.46
CA ARG A 538 -86.87 31.62 4.12
C ARG A 538 -88.37 31.52 3.83
N ALA A 539 -89.06 30.49 4.35
CA ALA A 539 -90.52 30.38 4.31
C ALA A 539 -91.12 30.39 5.72
#